data_AF-F3ZZC8-F1
#
_entry.id   AF-F3ZZC8-F1
#
_cell.length_a   1.000
_cell.length_b   1.000
_cell.length_c   1.000
_cell.angle_alpha   90.00
_cell.angle_beta   90.00
_cell.angle_gamma   90.00
#
_symmetry.space_group_name_H-M   'P 1'
#
loop_
_entity.id
_entity.type
_entity.pdbx_description
1 polymer ?
#
loop_
_entity_poly.entity_id
_entity_poly.type
_entity_poly.pdbx_seq_one_letter_code
_entity_poly.pdbx_strand_id
1 'polypeptide(L)'
;MNVWNRLWRIIVEIFMPVSGHWLREGLRLMAASCAYLLAAAVIWAAVYRLVAALQALYIPIPQPVGLLMLLLGIPYFVIWFIFGKKFGSHLDAKPALYGLFIGIIGIIPDTAYVIYVYMQLVKYSYATELERISIIILSVFCIVLPIMSMLGTVDGFNDAKKTSHHI
;
A
#
# COMPACT_ATOMS: atom_id res chain seq x y z
N MET A 1 -9.99 10.19 -24.67
CA MET A 1 -9.40 9.38 -23.58
C MET A 1 -8.92 10.36 -22.50
N ASN A 2 -9.56 10.38 -21.32
CA ASN A 2 -9.34 11.43 -20.31
C ASN A 2 -7.88 11.46 -19.81
N VAL A 3 -7.33 12.66 -19.61
CA VAL A 3 -5.97 12.89 -19.08
C VAL A 3 -5.74 12.08 -17.79
N TRP A 4 -6.78 11.99 -16.96
CA TRP A 4 -6.80 11.19 -15.74
C TRP A 4 -6.53 9.68 -15.98
N ASN A 5 -7.16 9.10 -17.00
CA ASN A 5 -6.96 7.70 -17.36
C ASN A 5 -5.55 7.45 -17.93
N ARG A 6 -4.91 8.48 -18.50
CA ARG A 6 -3.53 8.38 -19.00
C ARG A 6 -2.52 8.43 -17.87
N LEU A 7 -2.68 9.37 -16.94
CA LEU A 7 -1.85 9.48 -15.73
C LEU A 7 -1.96 8.24 -14.85
N TRP A 8 -3.17 7.75 -14.61
CA TRP A 8 -3.40 6.52 -13.85
C TRP A 8 -2.68 5.32 -14.50
N ARG A 9 -2.74 5.21 -15.82
CA ARG A 9 -2.09 4.11 -16.55
C ARG A 9 -0.57 4.18 -16.47
N ILE A 10 0.02 5.37 -16.59
CA ILE A 10 1.47 5.57 -16.47
C ILE A 10 1.96 5.20 -15.07
N ILE A 11 1.27 5.67 -14.03
CA ILE A 11 1.60 5.35 -12.64
C ILE A 11 1.54 3.83 -12.44
N VAL A 12 0.44 3.22 -12.85
CA VAL A 12 0.25 1.76 -12.76
C VAL A 12 1.34 1.02 -13.54
N GLU A 13 1.63 1.39 -14.79
CA GLU A 13 2.65 0.73 -15.63
C GLU A 13 4.06 0.78 -15.02
N ILE A 14 4.45 1.89 -14.40
CA ILE A 14 5.75 2.02 -13.72
C ILE A 14 5.83 1.07 -12.53
N PHE A 15 4.73 0.89 -11.80
CA PHE A 15 4.72 0.04 -10.61
C PHE A 15 4.31 -1.40 -10.86
N MET A 16 3.93 -1.78 -12.08
CA MET A 16 3.50 -3.14 -12.40
C MET A 16 4.66 -4.11 -12.60
N PRO A 17 4.50 -5.39 -12.22
CA PRO A 17 5.52 -6.39 -12.44
C PRO A 17 5.73 -6.66 -13.93
N VAL A 18 6.98 -7.00 -14.28
CA VAL A 18 7.42 -7.24 -15.67
C VAL A 18 7.88 -8.69 -15.87
N SER A 19 8.10 -9.44 -14.79
CA SER A 19 8.58 -10.82 -14.84
C SER A 19 8.04 -11.67 -13.67
N GLY A 20 8.19 -13.00 -13.76
CA GLY A 20 7.93 -13.93 -12.66
C GLY A 20 9.06 -14.02 -11.60
N HIS A 21 10.12 -13.19 -11.72
CA HIS A 21 11.23 -13.23 -10.77
C HIS A 21 10.86 -12.55 -9.45
N TRP A 22 10.48 -13.35 -8.45
CA TRP A 22 9.98 -12.87 -7.16
C TRP A 22 10.91 -11.86 -6.47
N LEU A 23 12.24 -12.06 -6.45
CA LEU A 23 13.15 -11.14 -5.77
C LEU A 23 13.15 -9.74 -6.42
N ARG A 24 13.21 -9.70 -7.76
CA ARG A 24 13.25 -8.43 -8.51
C ARG A 24 11.93 -7.68 -8.39
N GLU A 25 10.81 -8.39 -8.51
CA GLU A 25 9.49 -7.76 -8.39
C GLU A 25 9.17 -7.38 -6.95
N GLY A 26 9.66 -8.13 -5.96
CA GLY A 26 9.60 -7.73 -4.55
C GLY A 26 10.31 -6.39 -4.29
N LEU A 27 11.52 -6.20 -4.85
CA LEU A 27 12.22 -4.92 -4.76
C LEU A 27 11.50 -3.78 -5.49
N ARG A 28 10.82 -4.09 -6.60
CA ARG A 28 9.99 -3.10 -7.31
C ARG A 28 8.77 -2.71 -6.49
N LEU A 29 8.10 -3.68 -5.89
CA LEU A 29 6.99 -3.44 -4.96
C LEU A 29 7.46 -2.62 -3.76
N MET A 30 8.64 -2.92 -3.20
CA MET A 30 9.26 -2.14 -2.14
C MET A 30 9.47 -0.67 -2.54
N ALA A 31 9.99 -0.40 -3.75
CA ALA A 31 10.13 0.96 -4.26
C ALA A 31 8.76 1.65 -4.46
N ALA A 32 7.74 0.90 -4.89
CA ALA A 32 6.37 1.39 -5.01
C ALA A 32 5.79 1.79 -3.64
N SER A 33 5.98 0.94 -2.62
CA SER A 33 5.58 1.21 -1.24
C SER A 33 6.25 2.47 -0.69
N CYS A 34 7.56 2.66 -0.93
CA CYS A 34 8.26 3.89 -0.55
C CYS A 34 7.64 5.14 -1.19
N ALA A 35 7.40 5.10 -2.51
CA ALA A 35 6.78 6.22 -3.23
C ALA A 35 5.36 6.50 -2.70
N TYR A 36 4.61 5.44 -2.39
CA TYR A 36 3.27 5.55 -1.81
C TYR A 36 3.31 6.21 -0.43
N LEU A 37 4.18 5.75 0.47
CA LEU A 37 4.35 6.30 1.81
C LEU A 37 4.76 7.78 1.76
N LEU A 38 5.66 8.16 0.85
CA LEU A 38 6.04 9.56 0.65
C LEU A 38 4.86 10.42 0.19
N ALA A 39 4.11 9.96 -0.82
CA ALA A 39 2.93 10.68 -1.30
C ALA A 39 1.87 10.80 -0.20
N ALA A 40 1.62 9.70 0.53
CA ALA A 40 0.70 9.67 1.66
C ALA A 40 1.14 10.65 2.76
N ALA A 41 2.43 10.71 3.11
CA ALA A 41 2.95 11.63 4.12
C ALA A 41 2.78 13.12 3.71
N VAL A 42 3.01 13.44 2.43
CA VAL A 42 2.78 14.80 1.91
C VAL A 42 1.31 15.18 1.99
N ILE A 43 0.41 14.28 1.55
CA ILE A 43 -1.04 14.48 1.63
C ILE A 43 -1.48 14.66 3.09
N TRP A 44 -0.97 13.81 3.98
CA TRP A 44 -1.23 13.85 5.41
C TRP A 44 -0.84 15.22 6.00
N ALA A 45 0.38 15.67 5.73
CA ALA A 45 0.87 16.97 6.21
C ALA A 45 0.00 18.14 5.69
N ALA A 46 -0.43 18.11 4.43
CA ALA A 46 -1.29 19.14 3.86
C ALA A 46 -2.67 19.17 4.53
N VAL A 47 -3.29 18.00 4.73
CA VAL A 47 -4.61 17.89 5.35
C VAL A 47 -4.57 18.32 6.81
N TYR A 48 -3.55 17.91 7.57
CA TYR A 48 -3.40 18.34 8.96
C TYR A 48 -3.21 19.85 9.09
N ARG A 49 -2.42 20.47 8.20
CA ARG A 49 -2.29 21.94 8.18
C ARG A 49 -3.60 22.65 7.87
N LEU A 50 -4.39 22.10 6.93
CA LEU A 50 -5.71 22.65 6.60
C LEU A 50 -6.66 22.57 7.79
N VAL A 51 -6.73 21.40 8.45
CA VAL A 51 -7.59 21.20 9.62
C VAL A 51 -7.16 22.12 10.77
N ALA A 52 -5.85 22.25 11.02
CA ALA A 52 -5.33 23.16 12.03
C ALA A 52 -5.71 24.63 11.73
N ALA A 53 -5.63 25.06 10.46
CA ALA A 53 -6.05 26.39 10.05
C ALA A 53 -7.56 26.62 10.28
N LEU A 54 -8.41 25.63 10.01
CA LEU A 54 -9.85 25.71 10.26
C LEU A 54 -10.18 25.72 11.76
N GLN A 55 -9.45 24.94 12.57
CA GLN A 55 -9.58 24.96 14.02
C GLN A 55 -9.15 26.30 14.62
N ALA A 56 -8.13 26.96 14.05
CA ALA A 56 -7.73 28.31 14.44
C ALA A 56 -8.82 29.36 14.16
N LEU A 57 -9.75 29.07 13.25
CA LEU A 57 -10.95 29.88 12.99
C LEU A 57 -12.14 29.50 13.91
N TYR A 58 -11.88 28.78 15.01
CA TYR A 58 -12.88 28.28 15.96
C TYR A 58 -13.91 27.31 15.36
N ILE A 59 -13.61 26.68 14.22
CA ILE A 59 -14.44 25.61 13.66
C ILE A 59 -14.04 24.29 14.32
N PRO A 60 -14.92 23.64 15.11
CA PRO A 60 -14.58 22.41 15.82
C PRO A 60 -14.63 21.22 14.85
N ILE A 61 -13.58 21.06 14.05
CA ILE A 61 -13.44 19.92 13.13
C ILE A 61 -12.60 18.83 13.81
N PRO A 62 -13.09 17.59 13.94
CA PRO A 62 -12.27 16.48 14.45
C PRO A 62 -11.14 16.16 13.47
N GLN A 63 -10.04 15.58 13.96
CA GLN A 63 -8.95 15.18 13.07
C GLN A 63 -9.46 14.11 12.07
N PRO A 64 -9.17 14.26 10.76
CA PRO A 64 -9.78 13.46 9.69
C PRO A 64 -9.08 12.10 9.50
N VAL A 65 -8.66 11.46 10.59
CA VAL A 65 -7.87 10.22 10.55
C VAL A 65 -8.60 9.15 9.75
N GLY A 66 -9.87 8.87 10.07
CA GLY A 66 -10.66 7.85 9.37
C GLY A 66 -10.86 8.13 7.89
N LEU A 67 -11.08 9.39 7.50
CA LEU A 67 -11.26 9.77 6.09
C LEU A 67 -9.95 9.55 5.30
N LEU A 68 -8.82 9.91 5.89
CA LEU A 68 -7.50 9.68 5.28
C LEU A 68 -7.18 8.19 5.16
N MET A 69 -7.55 7.38 6.15
CA MET A 69 -7.38 5.92 6.06
C MET A 69 -8.27 5.31 4.98
N LEU A 70 -9.47 5.82 4.77
CA LEU A 70 -10.35 5.38 3.68
C LEU A 70 -9.77 5.75 2.32
N LEU A 71 -9.32 6.99 2.17
CA LEU A 71 -8.80 7.53 0.91
C LEU A 71 -7.43 7.01 0.54
N LEU A 72 -6.58 6.63 1.51
CA LEU A 72 -5.23 6.13 1.26
C LEU A 72 -5.11 4.63 1.53
N GLY A 73 -5.80 4.07 2.52
CA GLY A 73 -5.71 2.64 2.81
C GLY A 73 -6.31 1.79 1.69
N ILE A 74 -7.53 2.10 1.24
CA ILE A 74 -8.21 1.29 0.21
C ILE A 74 -7.44 1.27 -1.10
N PRO A 75 -7.00 2.40 -1.69
CA PRO A 75 -6.20 2.35 -2.91
C PRO A 75 -4.91 1.57 -2.74
N TYR A 76 -4.30 1.60 -1.56
CA TYR A 76 -3.07 0.86 -1.29
C TYR A 76 -3.29 -0.65 -1.33
N PHE A 77 -4.34 -1.14 -0.66
CA PHE A 77 -4.73 -2.55 -0.74
C PHE A 77 -5.04 -2.99 -2.17
N VAL A 78 -5.74 -2.15 -2.94
CA VAL A 78 -6.07 -2.42 -4.33
C VAL A 78 -4.80 -2.49 -5.19
N ILE A 79 -3.85 -1.56 -5.01
CA ILE A 79 -2.57 -1.57 -5.75
C ILE A 79 -1.81 -2.87 -5.47
N TRP A 80 -1.69 -3.27 -4.21
CA TRP A 80 -1.02 -4.51 -3.83
C TRP A 80 -1.69 -5.76 -4.41
N PHE A 81 -3.03 -5.81 -4.42
CA PHE A 81 -3.77 -6.90 -5.03
C PHE A 81 -3.55 -6.95 -6.55
N ILE A 82 -3.67 -5.82 -7.26
CA ILE A 82 -3.49 -5.78 -8.72
C ILE A 82 -2.04 -6.09 -9.09
N PHE A 83 -1.07 -5.62 -8.31
CA PHE A 83 0.34 -5.98 -8.47
C PHE A 83 0.52 -7.50 -8.38
N GLY A 84 0.01 -8.11 -7.32
CA GLY A 84 0.01 -9.57 -7.15
C GLY A 84 -0.64 -10.28 -8.33
N LYS A 85 -1.83 -9.82 -8.75
CA LYS A 85 -2.56 -10.39 -9.90
C LYS A 85 -1.73 -10.38 -11.17
N LYS A 86 -1.10 -9.26 -11.50
CA LYS A 86 -0.24 -9.22 -12.69
C LYS A 86 1.01 -10.09 -12.52
N PHE A 87 1.61 -10.13 -11.34
CA PHE A 87 2.76 -11.00 -11.06
C PHE A 87 2.40 -12.49 -11.25
N GLY A 88 1.25 -12.91 -10.74
CA GLY A 88 0.73 -14.28 -10.86
C GLY A 88 0.57 -14.76 -12.30
N SER A 89 0.23 -13.85 -13.23
CA SER A 89 0.13 -14.19 -14.66
C SER A 89 1.46 -14.55 -15.33
N HIS A 90 2.60 -14.26 -14.68
CA HIS A 90 3.95 -14.58 -15.17
C HIS A 90 4.55 -15.82 -14.49
N LEU A 91 3.81 -16.48 -13.60
CA LEU A 91 4.30 -17.64 -12.85
C LEU A 91 3.85 -18.95 -13.48
N ASP A 92 4.73 -19.95 -13.44
CA ASP A 92 4.41 -21.31 -13.87
C ASP A 92 4.05 -22.23 -12.69
N ALA A 93 4.43 -21.87 -11.47
CA ALA A 93 4.19 -22.68 -10.27
C ALA A 93 4.17 -21.86 -8.97
N LYS A 94 3.58 -22.45 -7.92
CA LYS A 94 3.58 -21.96 -6.52
C LYS A 94 3.15 -20.48 -6.36
N PRO A 95 2.00 -20.05 -6.92
CA PRO A 95 1.58 -18.65 -6.91
C PRO A 95 1.40 -18.08 -5.50
N ALA A 96 0.84 -18.86 -4.56
CA ALA A 96 0.66 -18.39 -3.20
C ALA A 96 2.00 -18.09 -2.49
N LEU A 97 2.97 -19.01 -2.58
CA LEU A 97 4.26 -18.86 -1.91
C LEU A 97 5.05 -17.68 -2.47
N TYR A 98 5.15 -17.58 -3.81
CA TYR A 98 5.86 -16.46 -4.42
C TYR A 98 5.15 -15.12 -4.20
N GLY A 99 3.81 -15.11 -4.25
CA GLY A 99 2.99 -13.95 -3.92
C GLY A 99 3.20 -13.44 -2.48
N LEU A 100 3.40 -14.35 -1.53
CA LEU A 100 3.72 -14.00 -0.15
C LEU A 100 5.15 -13.43 -0.03
N PHE A 101 6.15 -14.05 -0.67
CA PHE A 101 7.53 -13.56 -0.62
C PHE A 101 7.70 -12.16 -1.22
N ILE A 102 7.07 -11.88 -2.36
CA ILE A 102 7.08 -10.52 -2.91
C ILE A 102 6.42 -9.53 -1.94
N GLY A 103 5.36 -9.96 -1.25
CA GLY A 103 4.66 -9.14 -0.29
C GLY A 103 5.50 -8.84 0.95
N ILE A 104 6.26 -9.83 1.46
CA ILE A 104 7.18 -9.64 2.58
C ILE A 104 8.31 -8.67 2.22
N ILE A 105 8.85 -8.74 1.00
CA ILE A 105 9.86 -7.76 0.55
C ILE A 105 9.22 -6.38 0.39
N GLY A 106 8.04 -6.33 -0.21
CA GLY A 106 7.31 -5.09 -0.49
C GLY A 106 6.94 -4.28 0.77
N ILE A 107 6.77 -4.95 1.92
CA ILE A 107 6.31 -4.33 3.17
C ILE A 107 7.44 -3.82 4.07
N ILE A 108 8.70 -4.06 3.69
CA ILE A 108 9.87 -3.59 4.44
C ILE A 108 9.79 -2.08 4.74
N PRO A 109 9.44 -1.19 3.79
CA PRO A 109 9.38 0.25 4.04
C PRO A 109 8.28 0.63 5.03
N ASP A 110 7.10 0.02 4.90
CA ASP A 110 5.96 0.25 5.80
C ASP A 110 6.31 -0.20 7.22
N THR A 111 6.94 -1.36 7.35
CA THR A 111 7.38 -1.90 8.64
C THR A 111 8.44 -1.00 9.27
N ALA A 112 9.42 -0.55 8.50
CA ALA A 112 10.43 0.39 8.97
C ALA A 112 9.81 1.72 9.41
N TYR A 113 8.82 2.22 8.67
CA TYR A 113 8.08 3.43 9.02
C TYR A 113 7.29 3.26 10.32
N VAL A 114 6.56 2.16 10.49
CA VAL A 114 5.81 1.85 11.72
C VAL A 114 6.75 1.78 12.92
N ILE A 115 7.89 1.09 12.80
CA ILE A 115 8.90 1.00 13.87
C ILE A 115 9.45 2.39 14.21
N TYR A 116 9.79 3.20 13.20
CA TYR A 116 10.29 4.56 13.40
C TYR A 116 9.27 5.42 14.18
N VAL A 117 8.01 5.43 13.75
CA VAL A 117 6.94 6.20 14.42
C VAL A 117 6.71 5.69 15.83
N TYR A 118 6.72 4.38 16.05
CA TYR A 118 6.58 3.78 17.37
C TYR A 118 7.71 4.22 18.33
N MET A 119 8.96 4.21 17.87
CA MET A 119 10.10 4.70 18.66
C MET A 119 10.00 6.17 19.03
N GLN A 120 9.40 7.00 18.17
CA GLN A 120 9.14 8.40 18.50
C GLN A 120 8.04 8.51 19.56
N LEU A 121 6.93 7.79 19.41
CA LEU A 121 5.84 7.82 20.40
C LEU A 121 6.29 7.43 21.82
N VAL A 122 7.15 6.41 21.95
CA VAL A 122 7.66 5.97 23.26
C VAL A 122 8.48 7.07 23.94
N LYS A 123 9.15 7.93 23.17
CA LYS A 123 9.93 9.06 23.72
C LYS A 123 9.07 10.25 24.14
N TYR A 124 7.91 10.44 23.50
CA TYR A 124 7.01 11.55 23.80
C TYR A 124 5.85 11.08 24.69
N SER A 125 5.92 11.38 25.99
CA SER A 125 4.94 10.98 27.01
C SER A 125 3.50 11.50 26.76
N TYR A 126 3.33 12.44 25.81
CA TYR A 126 2.04 13.06 25.46
C TYR A 126 1.44 12.52 24.15
N ALA A 127 1.78 11.31 23.75
CA ALA A 127 1.16 10.70 22.56
C ALA A 127 -0.37 10.67 22.72
N THR A 128 -1.05 11.31 21.76
CA THR A 128 -2.52 11.38 21.75
C THR A 128 -3.11 10.02 21.43
N GLU A 129 -4.31 9.72 21.94
CA GLU A 129 -5.02 8.45 21.64
C GLU A 129 -5.16 8.22 20.12
N LEU A 130 -5.28 9.30 19.33
CA LEU A 130 -5.34 9.23 17.87
C LEU A 130 -4.06 8.72 17.22
N GLU A 131 -2.89 9.07 17.76
CA GLU A 131 -1.60 8.57 17.26
C GLU A 131 -1.45 7.07 17.55
N ARG A 132 -1.90 6.62 18.72
CA ARG A 132 -1.91 5.18 19.08
C ARG A 132 -2.80 4.37 18.16
N ILE A 133 -4.03 4.84 17.91
CA ILE A 133 -4.97 4.21 16.97
C ILE A 133 -4.36 4.15 15.57
N SER A 134 -3.72 5.23 15.11
CA SER A 134 -3.10 5.29 13.78
C SER A 134 -1.98 4.24 13.63
N ILE A 135 -1.14 4.06 14.65
CA ILE A 135 -0.09 3.01 14.64
C ILE A 135 -0.70 1.61 14.60
N ILE A 136 -1.74 1.34 15.38
CA ILE A 136 -2.39 0.02 15.40
C ILE A 136 -2.90 -0.31 14.00
N ILE A 137 -3.55 0.64 13.33
CA ILE A 137 -4.09 0.40 11.99
C ILE A 137 -2.97 0.24 10.95
N LEU A 138 -1.90 1.04 11.01
CA LEU A 138 -0.73 0.84 10.15
C LEU A 138 -0.07 -0.53 10.38
N SER A 139 -0.04 -1.00 11.63
CA SER A 139 0.48 -2.34 11.98
C SER A 139 -0.38 -3.45 11.36
N VAL A 140 -1.71 -3.27 11.35
CA VAL A 140 -2.63 -4.19 10.65
C VAL A 140 -2.34 -4.20 9.15
N PHE A 141 -2.04 -3.04 8.55
CA PHE A 141 -1.69 -2.97 7.13
C PHE A 141 -0.43 -3.80 6.81
N CYS A 142 0.59 -3.75 7.69
CA CYS A 142 1.79 -4.56 7.53
C CYS A 142 1.51 -6.08 7.47
N ILE A 143 0.45 -6.55 8.09
CA ILE A 143 0.04 -7.97 8.07
C ILE A 143 -0.82 -8.27 6.85
N VAL A 144 -1.78 -7.39 6.54
CA VAL A 144 -2.78 -7.64 5.50
C VAL A 144 -2.21 -7.47 4.09
N LEU A 145 -1.30 -6.53 3.86
CA LEU A 145 -0.76 -6.24 2.54
C LEU A 145 -0.04 -7.43 1.89
N PRO A 146 0.86 -8.16 2.59
CA PRO A 146 1.43 -9.40 2.05
C PRO A 146 0.37 -10.45 1.64
N ILE A 147 -0.72 -10.55 2.41
CA ILE A 147 -1.84 -11.46 2.10
C ILE A 147 -2.56 -10.99 0.83
N MET A 148 -2.79 -9.68 0.67
CA MET A 148 -3.44 -9.14 -0.53
C MET A 148 -2.61 -9.39 -1.80
N SER A 149 -1.28 -9.24 -1.71
CA SER A 149 -0.38 -9.61 -2.80
C SER A 149 -0.44 -11.12 -3.11
N MET A 150 -0.46 -11.96 -2.07
CA MET A 150 -0.60 -13.41 -2.22
C MET A 150 -1.92 -13.78 -2.94
N LEU A 151 -3.05 -13.26 -2.45
CA LEU A 151 -4.37 -13.51 -3.03
C LEU A 151 -4.45 -13.05 -4.49
N GLY A 152 -3.93 -11.85 -4.77
CA GLY A 152 -3.81 -11.36 -6.14
C GLY A 152 -3.01 -12.33 -7.01
N THR A 153 -1.85 -12.76 -6.53
CA THR A 153 -0.96 -13.69 -7.28
C THR A 153 -1.66 -15.01 -7.62
N VAL A 154 -2.43 -15.56 -6.69
CA VAL A 154 -3.23 -16.78 -6.95
C VAL A 154 -4.31 -16.52 -8.00
N ASP A 155 -5.02 -15.40 -7.93
CA ASP A 155 -6.06 -15.03 -8.88
C ASP A 155 -5.49 -14.88 -10.30
N GLY A 156 -4.40 -14.14 -10.46
CA GLY A 156 -3.76 -13.93 -11.76
C GLY A 156 -3.20 -15.19 -12.40
N PHE A 157 -2.66 -16.10 -11.59
CA PHE A 157 -2.20 -17.40 -12.08
C PHE A 157 -3.36 -18.27 -12.59
N ASN A 158 -4.48 -18.29 -11.86
CA ASN A 158 -5.67 -19.05 -12.26
C ASN A 158 -6.29 -18.51 -13.56
N ASP A 159 -6.31 -17.18 -13.73
CA ASP A 159 -6.79 -16.56 -14.96
C ASP A 159 -5.92 -16.93 -16.17
N ALA A 160 -4.59 -16.88 -16.03
CA ALA A 160 -3.65 -17.26 -17.10
C ALA A 160 -3.79 -18.73 -17.52
N LYS A 161 -3.98 -19.63 -16.54
CA LYS A 161 -4.15 -21.06 -16.78
C LYS A 161 -5.49 -21.39 -17.48
N LYS A 162 -6.56 -20.65 -17.19
CA LYS A 162 -7.84 -20.81 -17.92
C LYS A 162 -7.69 -20.46 -19.40
N THR A 163 -6.97 -19.38 -19.72
CA THR A 163 -6.75 -18.96 -21.11
C THR A 163 -5.89 -19.93 -21.92
N SER A 164 -4.96 -20.67 -21.31
CA SER A 164 -4.12 -21.63 -22.04
C SER A 164 -4.81 -22.97 -22.33
N HIS A 165 -5.90 -23.31 -21.62
CA HIS A 165 -6.69 -24.53 -21.88
C HIS A 165 -7.77 -24.36 -22.95
N HIS A 166 -7.97 -23.14 -23.47
CA HIS A 166 -8.94 -22.83 -24.52
C HIS A 166 -8.31 -22.60 -25.91
N ILE A 167 -7.02 -22.90 -26.06
CA ILE A 167 -6.26 -22.87 -27.32
C ILE A 167 -5.78 -24.29 -27.62
#